data_AF-A0A522F0N3-F1
#
_entry.id   AF-A0A522F0N3-F1
#
_cell.length_a   1.000
_cell.length_b   1.000
_cell.length_c   1.000
_cell.angle_alpha   90.00
_cell.angle_beta   90.00
_cell.angle_gamma   90.00
#
_symmetry.space_group_name_H-M   'P 1'
#
loop_
_entity.id
_entity.type
_entity.pdbx_description
1 polymer ?
#
loop_
_entity_poly.entity_id
_entity_poly.type
_entity_poly.pdbx_seq_one_letter_code
_entity_poly.pdbx_strand_id
1 'polypeptide(L)'
;MSKVTYFGIFHNEILEFLNDLPSFLADAKQSSGKNLKEWLFEEGFDVYRNAQSAEYRVFVAQNLERYKHRPMISSLHMKGQHYTGLTALKDAIVKEFALNNHGQELILTNRFDIYVLNSIERHKAFIHIEADVASDFHLFIDESKVTDPVKLVEKSIELFEQKQSTHPELKEEFNFKLTTMREYLENMPKPKAEETTGMVPR
;
A
#
# COMPACT_ATOMS: atom_id res chain seq x y z
N MET A 1 -5.52 -11.86 9.12
CA MET A 1 -4.90 -11.07 8.03
C MET A 1 -6.02 -10.33 7.32
N SER A 2 -5.85 -9.05 7.01
CA SER A 2 -6.90 -8.30 6.32
C SER A 2 -6.85 -8.68 4.84
N LYS A 3 -7.99 -9.11 4.29
CA LYS A 3 -8.15 -9.23 2.84
C LYS A 3 -8.39 -7.82 2.32
N VAL A 4 -7.63 -7.39 1.32
CA VAL A 4 -7.90 -6.11 0.63
C VAL A 4 -8.71 -6.38 -0.62
N THR A 5 -9.69 -5.53 -0.90
CA THR A 5 -10.48 -5.65 -2.14
C THR A 5 -9.69 -5.14 -3.35
N TYR A 6 -8.84 -4.13 -3.13
CA TYR A 6 -8.05 -3.48 -4.16
C TYR A 6 -6.55 -3.51 -3.85
N PHE A 7 -5.72 -3.61 -4.90
CA PHE A 7 -4.27 -3.50 -4.80
C PHE A 7 -3.82 -2.02 -4.91
N GLY A 8 -4.49 -1.13 -4.17
CA GLY A 8 -4.34 0.31 -4.33
C GLY A 8 -4.53 0.76 -5.79
N ILE A 9 -3.75 1.75 -6.23
CA ILE A 9 -3.84 2.31 -7.58
C ILE A 9 -3.40 1.36 -8.69
N PHE A 10 -2.72 0.26 -8.35
CA PHE A 10 -2.23 -0.74 -9.31
C PHE A 10 -3.21 -1.91 -9.50
N HIS A 11 -4.44 -1.80 -9.00
CA HIS A 11 -5.39 -2.91 -9.02
C HIS A 11 -5.65 -3.43 -10.44
N ASN A 12 -5.92 -2.54 -11.39
CA ASN A 12 -6.22 -2.92 -12.76
C ASN A 12 -5.02 -3.61 -13.41
N GLU A 13 -3.81 -3.10 -13.20
CA GLU A 13 -2.58 -3.71 -13.68
C GLU A 13 -2.32 -5.10 -13.12
N ILE A 14 -2.61 -5.31 -11.83
CA ILE A 14 -2.50 -6.63 -11.21
C ILE A 14 -3.50 -7.60 -11.85
N LEU A 15 -4.72 -7.15 -12.16
CA LEU A 15 -5.70 -7.97 -12.86
C LEU A 15 -5.26 -8.28 -14.30
N GLU A 16 -4.72 -7.31 -15.03
CA GLU A 16 -4.17 -7.52 -16.38
C GLU A 16 -3.02 -8.51 -16.37
N PHE A 17 -2.08 -8.35 -15.43
CA PHE A 17 -1.00 -9.30 -15.20
C PHE A 17 -1.54 -10.71 -14.99
N LEU A 18 -2.50 -10.88 -14.07
CA LEU A 18 -3.09 -12.18 -13.76
C LEU A 18 -3.81 -12.81 -14.97
N ASN A 19 -4.51 -12.01 -15.75
CA ASN A 19 -5.29 -12.47 -16.90
C ASN A 19 -4.41 -12.88 -18.09
N ASP A 20 -3.20 -12.31 -18.21
CA ASP A 20 -2.26 -12.63 -19.30
C ASP A 20 -1.31 -13.80 -18.96
N LEU A 21 -1.38 -14.33 -17.74
CA LEU A 21 -0.58 -15.50 -17.36
C LEU A 21 -1.10 -16.78 -18.04
N PRO A 22 -0.19 -17.66 -18.50
CA PRO A 22 -0.56 -19.01 -18.90
C PRO A 22 -1.26 -19.76 -17.76
N SER A 23 -2.23 -20.63 -18.09
CA SER A 23 -3.04 -21.35 -17.09
C SER A 23 -2.20 -22.13 -16.08
N PHE A 24 -1.09 -22.75 -16.51
CA PHE A 24 -0.21 -23.49 -15.60
C PHE A 24 0.45 -22.62 -14.51
N LEU A 25 0.58 -21.29 -14.73
CA LEU A 25 1.04 -20.33 -13.73
C LEU A 25 -0.12 -19.71 -12.96
N ALA A 26 -1.24 -19.42 -13.64
CA ALA A 26 -2.43 -18.89 -12.99
C ALA A 26 -3.00 -19.87 -11.95
N ASP A 27 -2.95 -21.17 -12.26
CA ASP A 27 -3.40 -22.27 -11.40
C ASP A 27 -2.29 -22.83 -10.50
N ALA A 28 -1.06 -22.34 -10.63
CA ALA A 28 0.05 -22.76 -9.78
C ALA A 28 -0.29 -22.42 -8.31
N LYS A 29 -0.03 -23.39 -7.43
CA LYS A 29 -0.25 -23.23 -5.99
C LYS A 29 1.07 -23.19 -5.26
N GLN A 30 1.23 -22.19 -4.40
CA GLN A 30 2.33 -22.17 -3.43
C GLN A 30 2.16 -23.27 -2.37
N SER A 31 3.14 -23.44 -1.49
CA SER A 31 3.15 -24.54 -0.49
C SER A 31 1.94 -24.55 0.45
N SER A 32 1.31 -23.40 0.69
CA SER A 32 0.10 -23.28 1.52
C SER A 32 -1.20 -23.62 0.77
N GLY A 33 -1.13 -23.93 -0.54
CA GLY A 33 -2.28 -24.31 -1.37
C GLY A 33 -3.03 -23.14 -2.03
N LYS A 34 -2.60 -21.90 -1.81
CA LYS A 34 -3.18 -20.71 -2.47
C LYS A 34 -2.67 -20.58 -3.89
N ASN A 35 -3.56 -20.24 -4.82
CA ASN A 35 -3.11 -19.81 -6.15
C ASN A 35 -2.55 -18.37 -6.11
N LEU A 36 -1.94 -17.93 -7.20
CA LEU A 36 -1.31 -16.61 -7.29
C LEU A 36 -2.27 -15.46 -6.97
N LYS A 37 -3.50 -15.53 -7.48
CA LYS A 37 -4.52 -14.49 -7.24
C LYS A 37 -4.89 -14.44 -5.75
N GLU A 38 -5.21 -15.57 -5.14
CA GLU A 38 -5.54 -15.63 -3.71
C GLU A 38 -4.38 -15.11 -2.86
N TRP A 39 -3.15 -15.51 -3.18
CA TRP A 39 -1.97 -15.06 -2.46
C TRP A 39 -1.74 -13.56 -2.58
N LEU A 40 -1.87 -12.97 -3.78
CA LEU A 40 -1.67 -11.54 -4.01
C LEU A 40 -2.57 -10.66 -3.13
N PHE A 41 -3.85 -11.02 -3.02
CA PHE A 41 -4.86 -10.22 -2.31
C PHE A 41 -4.93 -10.54 -0.80
N GLU A 42 -4.26 -11.59 -0.33
CA GLU A 42 -4.19 -11.93 1.10
C GLU A 42 -2.84 -11.63 1.74
N GLU A 43 -1.73 -11.79 1.00
CA GLU A 43 -0.36 -11.71 1.52
C GLU A 43 0.51 -10.77 0.66
N GLY A 44 0.38 -10.83 -0.67
CA GLY A 44 1.18 -10.01 -1.58
C GLY A 44 1.04 -8.51 -1.33
N PHE A 45 -0.14 -8.04 -0.94
CA PHE A 45 -0.34 -6.63 -0.56
C PHE A 45 0.53 -6.20 0.62
N ASP A 46 0.71 -7.07 1.62
CA ASP A 46 1.57 -6.79 2.76
C ASP A 46 3.05 -6.82 2.38
N VAL A 47 3.47 -7.71 1.48
CA VAL A 47 4.83 -7.70 0.92
C VAL A 47 5.14 -6.35 0.28
N TYR A 48 4.24 -5.90 -0.61
CA TYR A 48 4.34 -4.60 -1.27
C TYR A 48 4.42 -3.44 -0.27
N ARG A 49 3.48 -3.37 0.68
CA ARG A 49 3.38 -2.29 1.67
C ARG A 49 4.59 -2.22 2.60
N ASN A 50 5.08 -3.37 3.06
CA ASN A 50 6.22 -3.43 3.97
C ASN A 50 7.51 -3.00 3.25
N ALA A 51 7.70 -3.43 2.00
CA ALA A 51 8.85 -3.01 1.21
C ALA A 51 8.79 -1.52 0.84
N GLN A 52 7.61 -1.00 0.48
CA GLN A 52 7.40 0.42 0.17
C GLN A 52 7.84 1.34 1.32
N SER A 53 7.71 0.87 2.57
CA SER A 53 7.94 1.67 3.79
C SER A 53 9.20 1.30 4.59
N ALA A 54 10.05 0.39 4.08
CA ALA A 54 11.15 -0.20 4.84
C ALA A 54 12.11 0.85 5.45
N GLU A 55 12.51 1.85 4.66
CA GLU A 55 13.45 2.90 5.09
C GLU A 55 12.75 4.15 5.64
N TYR A 56 11.43 4.22 5.56
CA TYR A 56 10.69 5.45 5.84
C TYR A 56 10.78 5.85 7.33
N ARG A 57 10.75 4.88 8.26
CA ARG A 57 10.88 5.19 9.70
C ARG A 57 12.24 5.78 10.06
N VAL A 58 13.30 5.26 9.46
CA VAL A 58 14.67 5.77 9.65
C VAL A 58 14.77 7.19 9.10
N PHE A 59 14.23 7.42 7.90
CA PHE A 59 14.18 8.74 7.28
C PHE A 59 13.43 9.76 8.15
N VAL A 60 12.28 9.38 8.72
CA VAL A 60 11.52 10.23 9.66
C VAL A 60 12.34 10.54 10.92
N ALA A 61 12.96 9.53 11.54
CA ALA A 61 13.75 9.71 12.76
C ALA A 61 14.91 10.70 12.56
N GLN A 62 15.64 10.57 11.46
CA GLN A 62 16.75 11.48 11.11
C GLN A 62 16.27 12.93 10.92
N ASN A 63 15.10 13.13 10.31
CA ASN A 63 14.53 14.48 10.12
C ASN A 63 14.06 15.08 11.45
N LEU A 64 13.39 14.29 12.29
CA LEU A 64 12.98 14.74 13.62
C LEU A 64 14.19 15.07 14.50
N GLU A 65 15.29 14.33 14.40
CA GLU A 65 16.53 14.62 15.13
C GLU A 65 17.16 15.94 14.65
N ARG A 66 17.35 16.09 13.34
CA ARG A 66 18.12 17.18 12.74
C ARG A 66 17.35 18.48 12.55
N TYR A 67 16.09 18.39 12.11
CA TYR A 67 15.28 19.53 11.68
C TYR A 67 14.05 19.77 12.57
N LYS A 68 13.76 18.86 13.52
CA LYS A 68 12.64 18.94 14.47
C LYS A 68 11.24 18.91 13.82
N HIS A 69 11.16 18.41 12.59
CA HIS A 69 9.92 18.17 11.87
C HIS A 69 10.05 16.89 11.01
N ARG A 70 8.92 16.32 10.61
CA ARG A 70 8.85 15.19 9.67
C ARG A 70 9.19 15.66 8.25
N PRO A 71 9.71 14.78 7.37
CA PRO A 71 10.16 15.17 6.04
C PRO A 71 8.98 15.59 5.14
N MET A 72 9.16 16.61 4.31
CA MET A 72 8.29 16.78 3.14
C MET A 72 8.63 15.70 2.11
N ILE A 73 7.61 15.08 1.54
CA ILE A 73 7.76 13.97 0.59
C ILE A 73 7.66 14.51 -0.82
N SER A 74 8.71 14.31 -1.62
CA SER A 74 8.68 14.64 -3.04
C SER A 74 8.01 13.53 -3.85
N SER A 75 7.48 13.88 -5.02
CA SER A 75 6.93 12.89 -5.96
C SER A 75 7.96 11.85 -6.40
N LEU A 76 9.23 12.23 -6.51
CA LEU A 76 10.33 11.29 -6.81
C LEU A 76 10.56 10.29 -5.67
N HIS A 77 10.48 10.75 -4.42
CA HIS A 77 10.56 9.86 -3.26
C HIS A 77 9.39 8.87 -3.26
N MET A 78 8.16 9.36 -3.42
CA MET A 78 6.96 8.51 -3.45
C MET A 78 7.03 7.49 -4.59
N LYS A 79 7.43 7.92 -5.79
CA LYS A 79 7.69 7.04 -6.94
C LYS A 79 8.71 5.95 -6.61
N GLY A 80 9.82 6.30 -5.97
CA GLY A 80 10.85 5.35 -5.54
C GLY A 80 10.33 4.33 -4.52
N GLN A 81 9.44 4.75 -3.61
CA GLN A 81 8.78 3.85 -2.68
C GLN A 81 7.87 2.84 -3.42
N HIS A 82 7.05 3.28 -4.38
CA HIS A 82 6.26 2.36 -5.20
C HIS A 82 7.13 1.39 -5.99
N TYR A 83 8.21 1.87 -6.61
CA TYR A 83 9.15 1.02 -7.34
C TYR A 83 9.77 -0.05 -6.43
N THR A 84 10.18 0.32 -5.22
CA THR A 84 10.72 -0.61 -4.22
C THR A 84 9.69 -1.64 -3.82
N GLY A 85 8.45 -1.21 -3.53
CA GLY A 85 7.35 -2.11 -3.18
C GLY A 85 7.02 -3.11 -4.28
N LEU A 86 6.88 -2.64 -5.53
CA LEU A 86 6.54 -3.48 -6.67
C LEU A 86 7.67 -4.44 -7.05
N THR A 87 8.93 -4.02 -6.91
CA THR A 87 10.09 -4.90 -7.13
C THR A 87 10.11 -6.04 -6.11
N ALA A 88 9.93 -5.73 -4.82
CA ALA A 88 9.85 -6.75 -3.78
C ALA A 88 8.67 -7.71 -3.98
N LEU A 89 7.52 -7.20 -4.44
CA LEU A 89 6.37 -8.03 -4.79
C LEU A 89 6.70 -8.99 -5.94
N LYS A 90 7.33 -8.49 -7.01
CA LYS A 90 7.78 -9.31 -8.15
C LYS A 90 8.68 -10.44 -7.68
N ASP A 91 9.70 -10.13 -6.89
CA ASP A 91 10.66 -11.11 -6.38
C ASP A 91 9.96 -12.18 -5.53
N ALA A 92 8.98 -11.78 -4.71
CA ALA A 92 8.17 -12.69 -3.93
C ALA A 92 7.29 -13.60 -4.81
N ILE A 93 6.62 -13.06 -5.84
CA ILE A 93 5.83 -13.87 -6.80
C ILE A 93 6.72 -14.92 -7.46
N VAL A 94 7.89 -14.53 -7.96
CA VAL A 94 8.83 -15.45 -8.60
C VAL A 94 9.25 -16.55 -7.63
N LYS A 95 9.64 -16.17 -6.40
CA LYS A 95 10.05 -17.12 -5.38
C LYS A 95 8.97 -18.15 -5.05
N GLU A 96 7.72 -17.70 -4.89
CA GLU A 96 6.63 -18.57 -4.46
C GLU A 96 6.03 -19.40 -5.60
N PHE A 97 6.05 -18.90 -6.85
CA PHE A 97 5.31 -19.49 -7.97
C PHE A 97 6.15 -19.98 -9.15
N ALA A 98 7.43 -19.62 -9.27
CA ALA A 98 8.28 -20.14 -10.35
C ALA A 98 8.78 -21.56 -10.10
N LEU A 99 8.68 -22.07 -8.86
CA LEU A 99 8.98 -23.47 -8.48
C LEU A 99 10.35 -23.99 -8.99
N ASN A 100 11.38 -23.14 -8.95
CA ASN A 100 12.73 -23.40 -9.49
C ASN A 100 12.77 -23.69 -11.02
N ASN A 101 11.74 -23.28 -11.76
CA ASN A 101 11.69 -23.36 -13.21
C ASN A 101 12.05 -22.01 -13.83
N HIS A 102 13.20 -21.95 -14.51
CA HIS A 102 13.70 -20.72 -15.11
C HIS A 102 12.75 -20.13 -16.18
N GLY A 103 12.04 -20.98 -16.93
CA GLY A 103 11.06 -20.51 -17.91
C GLY A 103 9.86 -19.83 -17.24
N GLN A 104 9.41 -20.36 -16.10
CA GLN A 104 8.32 -19.76 -15.30
C GLN A 104 8.74 -18.43 -14.67
N GLU A 105 9.94 -18.38 -14.11
CA GLU A 105 10.56 -17.14 -13.61
C GLU A 105 10.53 -16.06 -14.69
N LEU A 106 11.05 -16.36 -15.89
CA LEU A 106 11.13 -15.39 -16.98
C LEU A 106 9.73 -14.89 -17.40
N ILE A 107 8.73 -15.77 -17.45
CA ILE A 107 7.35 -15.37 -17.78
C ILE A 107 6.80 -14.46 -16.69
N LEU A 108 6.91 -14.84 -15.41
CA LEU A 108 6.40 -14.04 -14.29
C LEU A 108 7.06 -12.66 -14.26
N THR A 109 8.39 -12.59 -14.35
CA THR A 109 9.14 -11.33 -14.34
C THR A 109 8.75 -10.43 -15.51
N ASN A 110 8.77 -10.95 -16.74
CA ASN A 110 8.50 -10.14 -17.93
C ASN A 110 7.06 -9.61 -17.93
N ARG A 111 6.08 -10.46 -17.59
CA ARG A 111 4.68 -10.06 -17.54
C ARG A 111 4.44 -9.04 -16.42
N PHE A 112 5.01 -9.26 -15.25
CA PHE A 112 4.91 -8.29 -14.16
C PHE A 112 5.52 -6.94 -14.52
N ASP A 113 6.68 -6.93 -15.18
CA ASP A 113 7.33 -5.69 -15.60
C ASP A 113 6.49 -4.94 -16.64
N ILE A 114 5.94 -5.64 -17.64
CA ILE A 114 5.08 -5.08 -18.69
C ILE A 114 3.82 -4.43 -18.11
N TYR A 115 3.07 -5.16 -17.28
CA TYR A 115 1.75 -4.70 -16.82
C TYR A 115 1.86 -3.81 -15.59
N VAL A 116 2.67 -4.21 -14.60
CA VAL A 116 2.65 -3.64 -13.25
C VAL A 116 3.80 -2.66 -13.03
N LEU A 117 5.06 -3.08 -13.19
CA LEU A 117 6.19 -2.19 -12.83
C LEU A 117 6.23 -0.92 -13.70
N ASN A 118 6.03 -1.07 -15.01
CA ASN A 118 6.00 0.07 -15.94
C ASN A 118 4.79 0.99 -15.76
N SER A 119 3.75 0.54 -15.04
CA SER A 119 2.54 1.34 -14.80
C SER A 119 2.76 2.54 -13.87
N ILE A 120 3.86 2.55 -13.12
CA ILE A 120 4.24 3.70 -12.27
C ILE A 120 4.21 5.01 -13.08
N GLU A 121 4.62 4.97 -14.35
CA GLU A 121 4.59 6.17 -15.21
C GLU A 121 3.17 6.60 -15.60
N ARG A 122 2.23 5.66 -15.71
CA ARG A 122 0.81 5.95 -15.96
C ARG A 122 0.19 6.62 -14.74
N HIS A 123 0.55 6.15 -13.55
CA HIS A 123 0.06 6.63 -12.27
C HIS A 123 0.82 7.87 -11.73
N LYS A 124 1.73 8.47 -12.51
CA LYS A 124 2.62 9.56 -12.05
C LYS A 124 1.87 10.77 -11.48
N ALA A 125 0.69 11.09 -12.03
CA ALA A 125 -0.12 12.22 -11.57
C ALA A 125 -0.70 11.94 -10.18
N PHE A 126 -1.21 10.73 -9.96
CA PHE A 126 -1.71 10.33 -8.65
C PHE A 126 -0.58 10.19 -7.62
N ILE A 127 0.57 9.66 -8.01
CA ILE A 127 1.77 9.56 -7.13
C ILE A 127 2.23 10.95 -6.65
N HIS A 128 2.07 11.99 -7.49
CA HIS A 128 2.33 13.36 -7.06
C HIS A 128 1.35 13.81 -5.95
N ILE A 129 0.06 13.50 -6.11
CA ILE A 129 -0.96 13.77 -5.09
C ILE A 129 -0.67 13.01 -3.80
N GLU A 130 -0.24 11.74 -3.88
CA GLU A 130 0.13 10.97 -2.69
C GLU A 130 1.31 11.62 -1.94
N ALA A 131 2.29 12.18 -2.65
CA ALA A 131 3.40 12.90 -2.06
C ALA A 131 2.98 14.20 -1.36
N ASP A 132 2.07 14.96 -1.99
CA ASP A 132 1.47 16.16 -1.39
C ASP A 132 0.69 15.81 -0.12
N VAL A 133 -0.20 14.81 -0.19
CA VAL A 133 -0.98 14.34 0.96
C VAL A 133 -0.08 13.85 2.08
N ALA A 134 1.00 13.12 1.79
CA ALA A 134 1.96 12.68 2.79
C ALA A 134 2.64 13.86 3.49
N SER A 135 2.97 14.91 2.74
CA SER A 135 3.57 16.14 3.29
C SER A 135 2.59 16.91 4.18
N ASP A 136 1.34 17.09 3.71
CA ASP A 136 0.26 17.74 4.47
C ASP A 136 -0.05 16.96 5.76
N PHE A 137 -0.04 15.63 5.66
CA PHE A 137 -0.23 14.73 6.79
C PHE A 137 0.90 14.83 7.83
N HIS A 138 2.15 14.93 7.39
CA HIS A 138 3.29 15.14 8.30
C HIS A 138 3.21 16.46 9.05
N LEU A 139 2.85 17.54 8.35
CA LEU A 139 2.64 18.84 8.97
C LEU A 139 1.56 18.77 10.04
N PHE A 140 0.43 18.11 9.73
CA PHE A 140 -0.63 17.88 10.71
C PHE A 140 -0.14 17.14 11.95
N ILE A 141 0.67 16.07 11.79
CA ILE A 141 1.19 15.33 12.96
C ILE A 141 2.13 16.20 13.79
N ASP A 142 2.99 16.98 13.14
CA ASP A 142 3.94 17.85 13.84
C ASP A 142 3.23 18.95 14.65
N GLU A 143 2.16 19.53 14.12
CA GLU A 143 1.37 20.59 14.77
C GLU A 143 0.45 20.05 15.87
N SER A 144 -0.30 18.99 15.57
CA SER A 144 -1.35 18.46 16.45
C SER A 144 -0.81 17.50 17.51
N LYS A 145 0.36 16.90 17.28
CA LYS A 145 0.95 15.83 18.08
C LYS A 145 0.00 14.63 18.29
N VAL A 146 -0.96 14.42 17.39
CA VAL A 146 -1.87 13.27 17.42
C VAL A 146 -1.07 11.99 17.17
N THR A 147 -1.25 11.01 18.06
CA THR A 147 -0.64 9.68 17.95
C THR A 147 -1.66 8.56 17.85
N ASP A 148 -2.95 8.89 17.93
CA ASP A 148 -4.04 7.92 17.83
C ASP A 148 -4.10 7.34 16.41
N PRO A 149 -3.89 6.02 16.22
CA PRO A 149 -3.85 5.42 14.89
C PRO A 149 -5.14 5.58 14.07
N VAL A 150 -6.30 5.57 14.72
CA VAL A 150 -7.60 5.75 14.05
C VAL A 150 -7.70 7.18 13.51
N LYS A 151 -7.41 8.18 14.35
CA LYS A 151 -7.43 9.58 13.93
C LYS A 151 -6.42 9.88 12.82
N LEU A 152 -5.26 9.22 12.86
CA LEU A 152 -4.25 9.36 11.82
C LEU A 152 -4.74 8.82 10.47
N VAL A 153 -5.41 7.67 10.45
CA VAL A 153 -6.01 7.14 9.21
C VAL A 153 -7.17 7.99 8.73
N GLU A 154 -8.07 8.41 9.63
CA GLU A 154 -9.17 9.34 9.30
C GLU A 154 -8.65 10.63 8.67
N LYS A 155 -7.56 11.20 9.22
CA LYS A 155 -6.96 12.40 8.65
C LYS A 155 -6.39 12.17 7.25
N SER A 156 -5.73 11.04 7.04
CA SER A 156 -5.24 10.67 5.70
C SER A 156 -6.39 10.57 4.71
N ILE A 157 -7.51 9.95 5.10
CA ILE A 157 -8.72 9.85 4.25
C ILE A 157 -9.25 11.24 3.91
N GLU A 158 -9.41 12.12 4.89
CA GLU A 158 -9.88 13.50 4.70
C GLU A 158 -9.01 14.27 3.67
N LEU A 159 -7.68 14.15 3.78
CA LEU A 159 -6.76 14.82 2.86
C LEU A 159 -6.90 14.29 1.42
N PHE A 160 -7.10 12.98 1.23
CA PHE A 160 -7.37 12.42 -0.10
C PHE A 160 -8.73 12.87 -0.65
N GLU A 161 -9.78 12.93 0.18
CA GLU A 161 -11.11 13.42 -0.24
C GLU A 161 -11.07 14.89 -0.69
N GLN A 162 -10.28 15.73 -0.01
CA GLN A 162 -10.05 17.10 -0.41
C GLN A 162 -9.41 17.19 -1.79
N LYS A 163 -8.35 16.40 -2.05
CA LYS A 163 -7.68 16.37 -3.36
C LYS A 163 -8.57 15.77 -4.45
N GLN A 164 -9.43 14.80 -4.13
CA GLN A 164 -10.37 14.20 -5.10
C GLN A 164 -11.30 15.25 -5.71
N SER A 165 -11.76 16.23 -4.92
CA SER A 165 -12.66 17.29 -5.40
C SER A 165 -12.03 18.20 -6.46
N THR A 166 -10.70 18.30 -6.49
CA THR A 166 -9.93 19.13 -7.43
C THR A 166 -9.30 18.34 -8.59
N HIS A 167 -9.41 17.01 -8.58
CA HIS A 167 -8.81 16.11 -9.56
C HIS A 167 -9.80 15.03 -10.06
N PRO A 168 -10.94 15.43 -10.67
CA PRO A 168 -11.97 14.49 -11.12
C PRO A 168 -11.48 13.50 -12.19
N GLU A 169 -10.41 13.83 -12.91
CA GLU A 169 -9.78 12.97 -13.91
C GLU A 169 -9.11 11.73 -13.33
N LEU A 170 -8.78 11.73 -12.03
CA LEU A 170 -8.14 10.61 -11.32
C LEU A 170 -9.13 9.85 -10.42
N LYS A 171 -10.43 9.92 -10.74
CA LYS A 171 -11.51 9.40 -9.89
C LYS A 171 -11.32 7.92 -9.54
N GLU A 172 -10.81 7.12 -10.48
CA GLU A 172 -10.62 5.69 -10.27
C GLU A 172 -9.52 5.40 -9.23
N GLU A 173 -8.36 6.04 -9.37
CA GLU A 173 -7.24 5.92 -8.43
C GLU A 173 -7.63 6.38 -7.02
N PHE A 174 -8.38 7.49 -6.92
CA PHE A 174 -8.96 7.93 -5.65
C PHE A 174 -9.90 6.88 -5.06
N ASN A 175 -10.77 6.28 -5.86
CA ASN A 175 -11.70 5.27 -5.38
C ASN A 175 -10.97 4.04 -4.85
N PHE A 176 -9.95 3.54 -5.56
CA PHE A 176 -9.13 2.44 -5.07
C PHE A 176 -8.44 2.80 -3.76
N LYS A 177 -7.75 3.94 -3.71
CA LYS A 177 -7.00 4.40 -2.54
C LYS A 177 -7.91 4.58 -1.31
N LEU A 178 -9.00 5.33 -1.46
CA LEU A 178 -9.96 5.61 -0.38
C LEU A 178 -10.65 4.34 0.10
N THR A 179 -10.99 3.41 -0.80
CA THR A 179 -11.60 2.14 -0.39
C THR A 179 -10.63 1.31 0.44
N THR A 180 -9.39 1.14 -0.02
CA THR A 180 -8.37 0.40 0.76
C THR A 180 -8.12 1.04 2.13
N MET A 181 -8.07 2.37 2.24
CA MET A 181 -7.90 3.05 3.53
C MET A 181 -9.10 2.86 4.47
N ARG A 182 -10.32 2.89 3.95
CA ARG A 182 -11.55 2.65 4.73
C ARG A 182 -11.64 1.20 5.20
N GLU A 183 -11.33 0.24 4.32
CA GLU A 183 -11.22 -1.18 4.69
C GLU A 183 -10.17 -1.38 5.79
N TYR A 184 -9.03 -0.71 5.68
CA TYR A 184 -8.01 -0.76 6.73
C TYR A 184 -8.55 -0.23 8.05
N LEU A 185 -9.18 0.95 8.05
CA LEU A 185 -9.78 1.60 9.21
C LEU A 185 -10.83 0.71 9.91
N GLU A 186 -11.73 0.10 9.14
CA GLU A 186 -12.77 -0.80 9.63
C GLU A 186 -12.21 -2.05 10.31
N ASN A 187 -11.06 -2.53 9.82
CA ASN A 187 -10.37 -3.71 10.33
C ASN A 187 -9.34 -3.40 11.43
N MET A 188 -9.13 -2.13 11.81
CA MET A 188 -8.22 -1.80 12.91
C MET A 188 -8.74 -2.35 14.24
N PRO A 189 -7.87 -2.85 15.14
CA PRO A 189 -8.28 -3.29 16.47
C PRO A 189 -8.92 -2.11 17.20
N LYS A 190 -10.21 -2.22 17.52
CA LYS A 190 -10.89 -1.21 18.34
C LYS A 190 -10.30 -1.25 19.75
N PRO A 191 -10.09 -0.09 20.40
CA PRO A 191 -9.78 -0.07 21.83
C PRO A 191 -10.86 -0.88 22.55
N LYS A 192 -10.46 -1.84 23.38
CA LYS A 192 -11.42 -2.49 24.29
C LYS A 192 -12.04 -1.37 25.11
N ALA A 193 -13.36 -1.22 25.03
CA ALA A 193 -14.08 -0.29 25.90
C ALA A 193 -13.65 -0.59 27.34
N GLU A 194 -13.21 0.43 28.07
CA GLU A 194 -12.92 0.31 29.49
C GLU A 194 -14.16 -0.27 30.17
N GLU A 195 -14.05 -1.50 30.67
CA GLU A 195 -15.02 -2.02 31.63
C GLU A 195 -14.95 -1.07 32.83
N THR A 196 -15.97 -0.22 32.96
CA THR A 196 -16.25 0.54 34.17
C THR A 196 -16.48 -0.44 35.30
N THR A 197 -15.42 -0.93 35.93
CA THR A 197 -15.51 -1.60 37.23
C THR A 197 -15.90 -0.54 38.23
N GLY A 198 -17.17 -0.59 38.64
CA GLY A 198 -17.78 0.33 39.57
C GLY A 198 -16.94 0.52 40.83
N MET A 199 -16.72 1.78 41.20
CA MET A 199 -16.31 2.15 42.54
C MET A 199 -17.39 1.67 43.53
N VAL A 200 -17.04 0.73 44.40
CA VAL A 200 -17.75 0.53 45.65
C VAL A 200 -17.11 1.48 46.68
N PRO A 201 -17.85 2.45 47.24
CA PRO A 201 -17.31 3.32 48.28
C PRO A 201 -17.15 2.54 49.59
N ARG A 202 -16.03 2.78 50.29
CA ARG A 202 -15.88 2.47 51.71
C ARG A 202 -16.07 3.75 52.51
#